data_AF-A0A7X6M8U2-F1
#
_entry.id   AF-A0A7X6M8U2-F1
#
_cell.length_a   1.000
_cell.length_b   1.000
_cell.length_c   1.000
_cell.angle_alpha   90.00
_cell.angle_beta   90.00
_cell.angle_gamma   90.00
#
_symmetry.space_group_name_H-M   'P 1'
#
loop_
_entity.id
_entity.type
_entity.pdbx_description
1 polymer ?
#
loop_
_entity_poly.entity_id
_entity_poly.type
_entity_poly.pdbx_seq_one_letter_code
_entity_poly.pdbx_strand_id
1 'polypeptide(L)'
;MDGHDRESAQRTTTEAARLREHATAAGRWYGGYLLFLGVASAGLLILTDAASPDGFGQGLAAGGWFVTVMLVSVWAQRRRAFPAGAARATALANAVWFGSYLVVVGPLVRWRYQDSPLAWAPAAAAMSMPFAAAALLVGRTGR
;
A
#
# COMPACT_ATOMS: atom_id res chain seq x y z
N MET A 1 -14.41 -13.73 -47.45
CA MET A 1 -14.21 -13.31 -46.04
C MET A 1 -13.34 -14.39 -45.44
N ASP A 2 -12.05 -14.21 -45.68
CA ASP A 2 -11.11 -15.28 -45.99
C ASP A 2 -10.29 -15.61 -44.74
N GLY A 3 -9.66 -16.78 -44.72
CA GLY A 3 -8.97 -17.33 -43.54
C GLY A 3 -8.02 -16.37 -42.82
N HIS A 4 -7.53 -15.32 -43.50
CA HIS A 4 -6.72 -14.25 -42.94
C HIS A 4 -7.42 -13.43 -41.84
N ASP A 5 -8.73 -13.22 -41.92
CA ASP A 5 -9.54 -12.49 -40.92
C ASP A 5 -9.74 -13.34 -39.65
N ARG A 6 -9.81 -14.67 -39.80
CA ARG A 6 -9.94 -15.59 -38.67
C ARG A 6 -8.62 -15.78 -37.92
N GLU A 7 -7.51 -15.86 -38.63
CA GLU A 7 -6.17 -15.94 -38.01
C GLU A 7 -5.80 -14.65 -37.27
N SER A 8 -6.14 -13.48 -37.82
CA SER A 8 -5.92 -12.19 -37.16
C SER A 8 -6.83 -12.00 -35.94
N ALA A 9 -8.08 -12.44 -35.99
CA ALA A 9 -8.98 -12.49 -34.83
C ALA A 9 -8.50 -13.48 -33.74
N GLN A 10 -7.95 -14.63 -34.13
CA GLN A 10 -7.38 -15.61 -33.19
C GLN A 10 -6.08 -15.11 -32.55
N ARG A 11 -5.22 -14.41 -33.30
CA ARG A 11 -4.00 -13.80 -32.74
C ARG A 11 -4.32 -12.69 -31.76
N THR A 12 -5.25 -11.78 -32.10
CA THR A 12 -5.66 -10.70 -31.19
C THR A 12 -6.33 -11.21 -29.93
N THR A 13 -7.16 -12.27 -30.01
CA THR A 13 -7.75 -12.89 -28.81
C THR A 13 -6.71 -13.60 -27.93
N THR A 14 -5.74 -14.27 -28.53
CA THR A 14 -4.65 -14.95 -27.79
C THR A 14 -3.71 -13.93 -27.12
N GLU A 15 -3.36 -12.85 -27.80
CA GLU A 15 -2.59 -11.74 -27.22
C GLU A 15 -3.36 -11.04 -26.11
N ALA A 16 -4.66 -10.78 -26.30
CA ALA A 16 -5.51 -10.20 -25.27
C ALA A 16 -5.61 -11.09 -24.02
N ALA A 17 -5.68 -12.42 -24.20
CA ALA A 17 -5.67 -13.38 -23.10
C ALA A 17 -4.34 -13.36 -22.33
N ARG A 18 -3.20 -13.36 -23.04
CA ARG A 18 -1.86 -13.27 -22.42
C ARG A 18 -1.65 -11.96 -21.68
N LEU A 19 -2.10 -10.83 -22.24
CA LEU A 19 -2.05 -9.52 -21.61
C LEU A 19 -2.92 -9.46 -20.35
N ARG A 20 -4.12 -10.07 -20.37
CA ARG A 20 -4.97 -10.21 -19.18
C ARG A 20 -4.32 -11.05 -18.09
N GLU A 21 -3.70 -12.18 -18.44
CA GLU A 21 -3.05 -13.06 -17.48
C GLU A 21 -1.81 -12.42 -16.86
N HIS A 22 -1.04 -11.66 -17.64
CA HIS A 22 0.09 -10.87 -17.12
C HIS A 22 -0.41 -9.71 -16.23
N ALA A 23 -1.50 -9.05 -16.60
CA ALA A 23 -2.09 -7.98 -15.80
C ALA A 23 -2.65 -8.49 -14.46
N THR A 24 -3.30 -9.66 -14.43
CA THR A 24 -3.83 -10.26 -13.21
C THR A 24 -2.71 -10.73 -12.28
N ALA A 25 -1.65 -11.35 -12.82
CA ALA A 25 -0.48 -11.76 -12.05
C ALA A 25 0.23 -10.55 -11.41
N ALA A 26 0.42 -9.47 -12.18
CA ALA A 26 1.00 -8.22 -11.69
C ALA A 26 0.12 -7.56 -10.61
N GLY A 27 -1.21 -7.58 -10.78
CA GLY A 27 -2.17 -7.09 -9.80
C GLY A 27 -2.12 -7.87 -8.48
N ARG A 28 -1.99 -9.20 -8.53
CA ARG A 28 -1.90 -10.05 -7.34
C ARG A 28 -0.61 -9.83 -6.56
N TRP A 29 0.53 -9.75 -7.25
CA TRP A 29 1.82 -9.43 -6.63
C TRP A 29 1.79 -8.07 -5.94
N TYR A 30 1.24 -7.05 -6.62
CA TYR A 30 1.14 -5.70 -6.08
C TYR A 30 0.15 -5.60 -4.90
N GLY A 31 -0.96 -6.33 -4.94
CA GLY A 31 -1.86 -6.46 -3.79
C GLY A 31 -1.16 -7.04 -2.57
N GLY A 32 -0.33 -8.08 -2.76
CA GLY A 32 0.52 -8.63 -1.70
C GLY A 32 1.54 -7.64 -1.16
N TYR A 33 2.17 -6.84 -2.03
CA TYR A 33 3.09 -5.77 -1.65
C TYR A 33 2.41 -4.72 -0.75
N LEU A 34 1.19 -4.27 -1.09
CA LEU A 34 0.45 -3.31 -0.28
C LEU A 34 0.06 -3.87 1.09
N LEU A 35 -0.33 -5.15 1.17
CA LEU A 35 -0.61 -5.81 2.45
C LEU A 35 0.64 -5.88 3.33
N PHE A 36 1.78 -6.29 2.75
CA PHE A 36 3.06 -6.27 3.46
C PHE A 36 3.39 -4.87 3.98
N LEU A 37 3.18 -3.83 3.16
CA LEU A 37 3.44 -2.45 3.54
C LEU A 37 2.56 -1.99 4.71
N GLY A 38 1.28 -2.38 4.72
CA GLY A 38 0.37 -2.13 5.84
C GLY A 38 0.80 -2.83 7.13
N VAL A 39 1.18 -4.11 7.06
CA VAL A 39 1.69 -4.88 8.21
C VAL A 39 2.99 -4.30 8.74
N ALA A 40 3.94 -3.97 7.86
CA ALA A 40 5.20 -3.35 8.23
C ALA A 40 4.98 -1.99 8.90
N SER A 41 4.03 -1.18 8.40
CA SER A 41 3.66 0.10 9.00
C SER A 41 3.07 -0.05 10.41
N ALA A 42 2.20 -1.04 10.61
CA ALA A 42 1.65 -1.34 11.93
C ALA A 42 2.73 -1.84 12.90
N GLY A 43 3.60 -2.74 12.44
CA GLY A 43 4.73 -3.25 13.22
C GLY A 43 5.72 -2.15 13.62
N LEU A 44 5.99 -1.21 12.71
CA LEU A 44 6.84 -0.05 13.01
C LEU A 44 6.26 0.79 14.15
N LEU A 45 4.95 1.08 14.13
CA LEU A 45 4.30 1.86 15.19
C LEU A 45 4.38 1.15 16.54
N ILE A 46 4.11 -0.16 16.59
CA ILE A 46 4.21 -0.96 17.81
C ILE A 46 5.65 -1.01 18.34
N LEU A 47 6.63 -1.21 17.45
CA LEU A 47 8.03 -1.32 17.83
C LEU A 47 8.59 0.02 18.34
N THR A 48 8.19 1.12 17.71
CA THR A 48 8.65 2.46 18.09
C THR A 48 7.99 2.95 19.38
N ASP A 49 6.74 2.55 19.63
CA ASP A 49 6.09 2.71 20.94
C ASP A 49 6.88 1.99 22.05
N ALA A 50 7.21 0.72 21.83
CA ALA A 50 7.97 -0.07 22.81
C ALA A 50 9.40 0.45 23.06
N ALA A 51 10.04 1.04 22.04
CA ALA A 51 11.42 1.52 22.14
C ALA A 51 11.54 2.96 22.66
N SER A 52 10.54 3.81 22.48
CA SER A 52 10.56 5.22 22.89
C SER A 52 9.15 5.78 23.11
N PRO A 53 8.59 5.65 24.33
CA PRO A 53 7.25 6.15 24.67
C PRO A 53 7.16 7.70 24.66
N ASP A 54 8.31 8.37 24.66
CA ASP A 54 8.46 9.83 24.59
C ASP A 54 7.96 10.42 23.25
N GLY A 55 7.58 9.56 22.29
CA GLY A 55 6.77 9.82 21.08
C GLY A 55 7.34 10.82 20.07
N PHE A 56 8.41 11.53 20.43
CA PHE A 56 9.31 12.18 19.48
C PHE A 56 9.96 11.13 18.56
N GLY A 57 10.39 9.99 19.14
CA GLY A 57 10.91 8.85 18.39
C GLY A 57 9.89 8.26 17.42
N GLN A 58 8.62 8.14 17.82
CA GLN A 58 7.54 7.71 16.93
C GLN A 58 7.32 8.69 15.77
N GLY A 59 7.36 10.00 16.02
CA GLY A 59 7.24 11.03 14.98
C GLY A 59 8.35 10.92 13.94
N LEU A 60 9.60 10.76 14.37
CA LEU A 60 10.74 10.55 13.47
C LEU A 60 10.63 9.23 12.70
N ALA A 61 10.22 8.15 13.36
CA ALA A 61 10.07 6.86 12.70
C ALA A 61 8.95 6.87 11.67
N ALA A 62 7.79 7.45 12.00
CA ALA A 62 6.66 7.58 11.08
C ALA A 62 7.01 8.50 9.89
N GLY A 63 7.67 9.63 10.15
CA GLY A 63 8.15 10.53 9.09
C GLY A 63 9.21 9.88 8.20
N GLY A 64 10.20 9.19 8.79
CA GLY A 64 11.23 8.47 8.06
C GLY A 64 10.66 7.33 7.22
N TRP A 65 9.68 6.59 7.75
CA TRP A 65 8.95 5.56 7.02
C TRP A 65 8.17 6.15 5.84
N PHE A 66 7.44 7.25 6.07
CA PHE A 66 6.70 7.94 5.01
C PHE A 66 7.63 8.32 3.85
N VAL A 67 8.78 8.95 4.16
CA VAL A 67 9.78 9.34 3.15
C VAL A 67 10.35 8.12 2.44
N THR A 68 10.67 7.05 3.18
CA THR A 68 11.20 5.81 2.61
C THR A 68 10.22 5.20 1.60
N VAL A 69 8.95 5.04 1.99
CA VAL A 69 7.90 4.52 1.12
C VAL A 69 7.70 5.41 -0.11
N MET A 70 7.78 6.74 0.04
CA MET A 70 7.74 7.68 -1.09
C MET A 70 8.91 7.49 -2.05
N LEU A 71 10.14 7.42 -1.54
CA LEU A 71 11.33 7.23 -2.37
C LEU A 71 11.30 5.88 -3.10
N VAL A 72 10.91 4.81 -2.41
CA VAL A 72 10.73 3.48 -3.01
C VAL A 72 9.64 3.52 -4.09
N SER A 73 8.53 4.24 -3.84
CA SER A 73 7.45 4.39 -4.82
C SER A 73 7.90 5.14 -6.07
N VAL A 74 8.66 6.22 -5.90
CA VAL A 74 9.24 7.00 -7.01
C VAL A 74 10.25 6.16 -7.79
N TRP A 75 11.11 5.41 -7.10
CA TRP A 75 12.07 4.51 -7.72
C TRP A 75 11.37 3.40 -8.53
N ALA A 76 10.36 2.76 -7.94
CA ALA A 76 9.58 1.71 -8.59
C ALA A 76 8.81 2.24 -9.82
N GLN A 77 8.27 3.46 -9.74
CA GLN A 77 7.63 4.14 -10.87
C GLN A 77 8.63 4.41 -12.00
N ARG A 78 9.84 4.90 -11.69
CA ARG A 78 10.90 5.13 -12.68
C ARG A 78 11.35 3.85 -13.37
N ARG A 79 11.36 2.72 -12.65
CA ARG A 79 11.72 1.40 -13.18
C ARG A 79 10.58 0.68 -13.91
N ARG A 80 9.37 1.27 -13.99
CA ARG A 80 8.14 0.61 -14.46
C ARG A 80 7.88 -0.72 -13.75
N ALA A 81 8.35 -0.84 -12.50
CA ALA A 81 8.16 -2.03 -11.68
C ALA A 81 6.73 -2.12 -11.12
N PHE A 82 6.00 -1.00 -11.12
CA PHE A 82 4.59 -0.94 -10.74
C PHE A 82 3.65 -1.03 -11.95
N PRO A 83 2.51 -1.73 -11.81
CA PRO A 83 1.44 -1.66 -12.79
C PRO A 83 0.95 -0.20 -12.94
N ALA A 84 0.32 0.11 -14.07
CA ALA A 84 -0.15 1.47 -14.34
C ALA A 84 -1.09 1.96 -13.23
N GLY A 85 -0.83 3.16 -12.68
CA GLY A 85 -1.63 3.76 -11.60
C GLY A 85 -1.31 3.29 -10.18
N ALA A 86 -0.53 2.21 -10.00
CA ALA A 86 -0.16 1.71 -8.67
C ALA A 86 0.66 2.73 -7.85
N ALA A 87 1.60 3.45 -8.49
CA ALA A 87 2.38 4.48 -7.80
C ALA A 87 1.49 5.56 -7.14
N ARG A 88 0.42 5.99 -7.83
CA ARG A 88 -0.55 6.94 -7.28
C ARG A 88 -1.33 6.34 -6.12
N ALA A 89 -1.75 5.07 -6.23
CA ALA A 89 -2.45 4.38 -5.16
C ALA A 89 -1.57 4.20 -3.91
N THR A 90 -0.29 3.85 -4.06
CA THR A 90 0.66 3.81 -2.93
C THR A 90 0.85 5.20 -2.33
N ALA A 91 1.01 6.23 -3.15
CA ALA A 91 1.19 7.60 -2.67
C ALA A 91 -0.02 8.10 -1.87
N LEU A 92 -1.23 7.88 -2.38
CA LEU A 92 -2.48 8.20 -1.68
C LEU A 92 -2.61 7.42 -0.37
N ALA A 93 -2.41 6.10 -0.39
CA ALA A 93 -2.51 5.27 0.79
C ALA A 93 -1.51 5.70 1.89
N ASN A 94 -0.27 6.00 1.50
CA ASN A 94 0.78 6.45 2.40
C ASN A 94 0.51 7.87 2.94
N ALA A 95 -0.04 8.77 2.12
CA ALA A 95 -0.46 10.11 2.55
C ALA A 95 -1.62 10.04 3.54
N VAL A 96 -2.63 9.19 3.29
CA VAL A 96 -3.73 8.96 4.22
C VAL A 96 -3.22 8.34 5.51
N TRP A 97 -2.31 7.35 5.43
CA TRP A 97 -1.69 6.74 6.60
C TRP A 97 -0.97 7.79 7.46
N PHE A 98 -0.08 8.59 6.86
CA PHE A 98 0.69 9.59 7.58
C PHE A 98 -0.19 10.75 8.10
N GLY A 99 -1.15 11.21 7.32
CA GLY A 99 -2.12 12.22 7.76
C GLY A 99 -2.96 11.72 8.93
N SER A 100 -3.39 10.45 8.89
CA SER A 100 -4.10 9.82 9.99
C SER A 100 -3.20 9.69 11.22
N TYR A 101 -1.93 9.32 11.06
CA TYR A 101 -0.94 9.29 12.14
C TYR A 101 -0.83 10.65 12.86
N LEU A 102 -0.70 11.74 12.09
CA LEU A 102 -0.59 13.10 12.64
C LEU A 102 -1.85 13.56 13.39
N VAL A 103 -3.04 13.13 12.97
CA VAL A 103 -4.32 13.61 13.53
C VAL A 103 -4.86 12.71 14.65
N VAL A 104 -4.67 11.39 14.53
CA VAL A 104 -5.32 10.40 15.40
C VAL A 104 -4.35 9.84 16.43
N VAL A 105 -3.14 9.42 16.02
CA VAL A 105 -2.21 8.76 16.94
C VAL A 105 -1.45 9.78 17.79
N GLY A 106 -0.89 10.83 17.17
CA GLY A 106 -0.15 11.86 17.89
C GLY A 106 -0.98 12.60 18.95
N PRO A 107 -2.18 13.12 18.62
CA PRO A 107 -3.00 13.86 19.56
C PRO A 107 -3.94 12.96 20.38
N LEU A 108 -4.68 12.05 19.74
CA LEU A 108 -5.85 11.41 20.35
C LEU A 108 -5.50 10.20 21.22
N VAL A 109 -4.65 9.30 20.70
CA VAL A 109 -4.22 8.09 21.44
C VAL A 109 -3.31 8.49 22.59
N ARG A 110 -2.41 9.43 22.35
CA ARG A 110 -1.44 9.89 23.34
C ARG A 110 -2.05 10.66 24.51
N TRP A 111 -3.05 11.52 24.25
CA TRP A 111 -3.76 12.22 25.32
C TRP A 111 -4.67 11.31 26.15
N ARG A 112 -5.29 10.30 25.53
CA ARG A 112 -6.35 9.51 26.16
C ARG A 112 -5.83 8.21 26.79
N TYR A 113 -4.76 7.63 26.24
CA TYR A 113 -4.32 6.27 26.57
C TYR A 113 -2.84 6.14 26.94
N GLN A 114 -2.12 7.26 27.09
CA GLN A 114 -0.70 7.39 27.49
C GLN A 114 0.19 6.21 27.07
N ASP A 115 0.23 5.12 27.85
CA ASP A 115 1.14 3.98 27.66
C ASP A 115 0.45 2.61 27.50
N SER A 116 -0.84 2.54 27.16
CA SER A 116 -1.52 1.24 27.03
C SER A 116 -1.30 0.59 25.65
N PRO A 117 -0.46 -0.46 25.52
CA PRO A 117 -0.18 -1.12 24.23
C PRO A 117 -1.44 -1.77 23.61
N LEU A 118 -2.41 -2.14 24.44
CA LEU A 118 -3.70 -2.68 23.99
C LEU A 118 -4.58 -1.64 23.28
N ALA A 119 -4.41 -0.34 23.58
CA ALA A 119 -5.10 0.74 22.89
C ALA A 119 -4.41 1.13 21.57
N TRP A 120 -3.11 0.87 21.46
CA TRP A 120 -2.32 1.12 20.26
C TRP A 120 -2.57 0.10 19.14
N ALA A 121 -2.81 -1.17 19.48
CA ALA A 121 -3.09 -2.23 18.51
C ALA A 121 -4.30 -1.94 17.57
N PRO A 122 -5.49 -1.55 18.07
CA PRO A 122 -6.62 -1.21 17.18
C PRO A 122 -6.39 0.08 16.39
N ALA A 123 -5.65 1.05 16.94
CA ALA A 123 -5.29 2.27 16.21
C ALA A 123 -4.33 1.96 15.04
N ALA A 124 -3.30 1.14 15.27
CA ALA A 124 -2.38 0.67 14.24
C ALA A 124 -3.10 -0.18 13.18
N ALA A 125 -4.03 -1.03 13.59
CA ALA A 125 -4.87 -1.81 12.68
C ALA A 125 -5.76 -0.91 11.82
N ALA A 126 -6.44 0.07 12.40
CA ALA A 126 -7.24 1.05 11.67
C ALA A 126 -6.39 1.85 10.68
N MET A 127 -5.16 2.23 11.07
CA MET A 127 -4.24 2.95 10.18
C MET A 127 -3.74 2.12 9.01
N SER A 128 -3.75 0.79 9.10
CA SER A 128 -3.38 -0.07 7.97
C SER A 128 -4.48 -0.19 6.89
N MET A 129 -5.70 0.28 7.18
CA MET A 129 -6.84 0.19 6.25
C MET A 129 -6.64 0.85 4.88
N PRO A 130 -5.98 2.01 4.73
CA PRO A 130 -5.74 2.62 3.42
C PRO A 130 -4.94 1.70 2.48
N PHE A 131 -3.98 0.93 3.03
CA PHE A 131 -3.20 -0.03 2.26
C PHE A 131 -4.03 -1.27 1.90
N ALA A 132 -4.86 -1.76 2.82
CA ALA A 132 -5.79 -2.86 2.55
C ALA A 132 -6.86 -2.46 1.51
N ALA A 133 -7.41 -1.24 1.60
CA ALA A 133 -8.35 -0.68 0.64
C ALA A 133 -7.70 -0.53 -0.75
N ALA A 134 -6.47 -0.01 -0.81
CA ALA A 134 -5.70 0.07 -2.05
C ALA A 134 -5.44 -1.32 -2.65
N ALA A 135 -5.13 -2.33 -1.83
CA ALA A 135 -4.94 -3.70 -2.29
C ALA A 135 -6.23 -4.30 -2.88
N LEU A 136 -7.38 -4.07 -2.24
CA LEU A 136 -8.68 -4.52 -2.73
C LEU A 136 -9.12 -3.81 -4.01
N LEU A 137 -8.84 -2.51 -4.15
CA LEU A 137 -9.15 -1.73 -5.35
C LEU A 137 -8.32 -2.20 -6.56
N VAL A 138 -7.04 -2.51 -6.36
CA VAL A 138 -6.20 -3.09 -7.42
C VAL A 138 -6.61 -4.53 -7.74
N GLY A 139 -7.01 -5.32 -6.74
CA GLY A 139 -7.53 -6.68 -6.96
C GLY A 139 -8.86 -6.72 -7.73
N ARG A 140 -9.68 -5.66 -7.66
CA ARG A 140 -10.96 -5.55 -8.37
C ARG A 140 -10.82 -5.07 -9.81
N THR A 141 -9.84 -4.22 -10.10
CA THR A 141 -9.59 -3.70 -11.46
C THR A 141 -8.91 -4.71 -12.38
N GLY A 142 -8.41 -5.82 -11.83
CA GLY A 142 -7.84 -6.93 -12.58
C GLY A 142 -8.78 -8.12 -12.85
N ARG A 143 -10.08 -8.04 -12.53
CA ARG A 143 -11.09 -9.05 -12.91
C ARG A 143 -11.90 -8.57 -14.10
#